data_AF-A0A9X1VMC6-F1
#
_entry.id   AF-A0A9X1VMC6-F1
#
_cell.length_a   1.000
_cell.length_b   1.000
_cell.length_c   1.000
_cell.angle_alpha   90.00
_cell.angle_beta   90.00
_cell.angle_gamma   90.00
#
_symmetry.space_group_name_H-M   'P 1'
#
loop_
_entity.id
_entity.type
_entity.pdbx_description
1 polymer ?
#
loop_
_entity_poly.entity_id
_entity_poly.type
_entity_poly.pdbx_seq_one_letter_code
_entity_poly.pdbx_strand_id
1 'polypeptide(L)'
;MLLNAANAAGLVPRLRALRRTPPGSAAHQMLAHQLRQQVARLSAVVQQARAELRCEQDRAAALATELQAAADAHCRHLLLLALGLGLTGLLSFPVLKPRTTRAFFAQAPGVVCLLVAAGAAWSGTQAPVPEASFAHPRNALGDVRHGPAVASALPPTVWAYLTQPAGQAPAAPSRQAQLRARWRTVGRRLPGSHLTQLLYEQGGLYRPAELRVRAQLLGELDAQVQPLETQLRALAATLAE
;
A
#
# COMPACT_ATOMS: atom_id res chain seq x y z
N MET A 1 18.12 -19.36 -9.01
CA MET A 1 17.35 -18.39 -8.19
C MET A 1 17.82 -18.32 -6.74
N LEU A 2 18.09 -19.44 -6.05
CA LEU A 2 18.71 -19.46 -4.69
C LEU A 2 20.01 -18.64 -4.59
N LEU A 3 20.77 -18.57 -5.69
CA LEU A 3 22.02 -17.81 -5.78
C LEU A 3 21.83 -16.30 -5.50
N ASN A 4 20.68 -15.72 -5.85
CA ASN A 4 20.42 -14.29 -5.65
C ASN A 4 20.18 -13.98 -4.17
N ALA A 5 19.38 -14.80 -3.48
CA ALA A 5 19.21 -14.71 -2.03
C ALA A 5 20.54 -14.95 -1.31
N ALA A 6 21.28 -15.99 -1.69
CA ALA A 6 22.59 -16.28 -1.10
C ALA A 6 23.61 -15.15 -1.33
N ASN A 7 23.58 -14.48 -2.48
CA ASN A 7 24.44 -13.35 -2.78
C ASN A 7 24.05 -12.10 -1.98
N ALA A 8 22.76 -11.74 -1.95
CA ALA A 8 22.24 -10.64 -1.14
C ALA A 8 22.48 -10.84 0.37
N ALA A 9 22.47 -12.09 0.82
CA ALA A 9 22.75 -12.50 2.19
C ALA A 9 24.24 -12.66 2.53
N GLY A 10 25.15 -12.50 1.56
CA GLY A 10 26.59 -12.72 1.75
C GLY A 10 26.98 -14.16 2.08
N LEU A 11 26.16 -15.14 1.70
CA LEU A 11 26.35 -16.57 2.01
C LEU A 11 27.22 -17.30 0.98
N VAL A 12 27.42 -16.73 -0.21
CA VAL A 12 28.15 -17.37 -1.32
C VAL A 12 29.55 -17.86 -0.94
N PRO A 13 30.41 -17.08 -0.24
CA PRO A 13 31.73 -17.56 0.15
C PRO A 13 31.67 -18.79 1.07
N ARG A 14 30.71 -18.81 2.01
CA ARG A 14 30.53 -19.92 2.97
C ARG A 14 29.98 -21.17 2.29
N LEU A 15 29.05 -21.01 1.35
CA LEU A 15 28.56 -22.11 0.50
C LEU A 15 29.69 -22.73 -0.34
N ARG A 16 30.59 -21.90 -0.90
CA ARG A 16 31.78 -22.40 -1.62
C ARG A 16 32.76 -23.11 -0.71
N ALA A 17 32.96 -22.62 0.51
CA ALA A 17 33.80 -23.27 1.51
C ALA A 17 33.25 -24.65 1.87
N LEU A 18 31.95 -24.73 2.19
CA LEU A 18 31.27 -25.99 2.51
C LEU A 18 31.41 -27.03 1.40
N ARG A 19 31.27 -26.62 0.13
CA ARG A 19 31.42 -27.51 -1.03
C ARG A 19 32.85 -28.03 -1.23
N ARG A 20 33.86 -27.30 -0.75
CA ARG A 20 35.28 -27.71 -0.85
C ARG A 20 35.69 -28.62 0.31
N THR A 21 34.95 -28.62 1.42
CA THR A 21 35.24 -29.45 2.59
C THR A 21 34.69 -30.86 2.38
N PRO A 22 35.49 -31.91 2.64
CA PRO A 22 35.05 -33.29 2.43
C PRO A 22 33.80 -33.62 3.27
N PRO A 23 32.75 -34.19 2.65
CA PRO A 23 31.52 -34.53 3.34
C PRO A 23 31.81 -35.55 4.46
N GLY A 24 31.09 -35.42 5.59
CA GLY A 24 31.26 -36.27 6.77
C GLY A 24 32.41 -35.88 7.71
N SER A 25 33.32 -34.98 7.31
CA SER A 25 34.34 -34.45 8.23
C SER A 25 33.73 -33.56 9.34
N ALA A 26 34.36 -33.53 10.52
CA ALA A 26 33.94 -32.64 11.60
C ALA A 26 33.91 -31.15 11.18
N ALA A 27 34.86 -30.75 10.33
CA ALA A 27 34.88 -29.41 9.74
C ALA A 27 33.66 -29.13 8.84
N HIS A 28 33.24 -30.12 8.05
CA HIS A 28 32.04 -30.00 7.22
C HIS A 28 30.78 -29.85 8.08
N GLN A 29 30.62 -30.67 9.12
CA GLN A 29 29.47 -30.61 10.03
C GLN A 29 29.39 -29.26 10.76
N MET A 30 30.52 -28.75 11.25
CA MET A 30 30.59 -27.45 11.93
C MET A 30 30.21 -26.30 10.98
N LEU A 31 30.76 -26.29 9.76
CA LEU A 31 30.43 -25.27 8.75
C LEU A 31 28.96 -25.34 8.32
N ALA A 32 28.41 -26.54 8.13
CA ALA A 32 27.00 -26.74 7.80
C ALA A 32 26.10 -26.19 8.93
N HIS A 33 26.42 -26.50 10.19
CA HIS A 33 25.69 -26.00 11.35
C HIS A 33 25.73 -24.46 11.45
N GLN A 34 26.91 -23.84 11.31
CA GLN A 34 27.05 -22.38 11.31
C GLN A 34 26.25 -21.72 10.18
N LEU A 35 26.25 -22.33 8.99
CA LEU A 35 25.50 -21.84 7.84
C LEU A 35 23.99 -21.94 8.07
N ARG A 36 23.49 -23.06 8.61
CA ARG A 36 22.08 -23.23 9.00
C ARG A 36 21.64 -22.15 9.99
N GLN A 37 22.42 -21.92 11.05
CA GLN A 37 22.13 -20.87 12.04
C GLN A 37 22.13 -19.46 11.42
N GLN A 38 23.02 -19.19 10.47
CA GLN A 38 23.04 -17.91 9.78
C GLN A 38 21.82 -17.74 8.87
N VAL A 39 21.45 -18.75 8.10
CA VAL A 39 20.25 -18.72 7.24
C VAL A 39 18.99 -18.54 8.08
N ALA A 40 18.87 -19.23 9.22
CA ALA A 40 17.75 -19.08 10.14
C ALA A 40 17.62 -17.63 10.67
N ARG A 41 18.74 -17.03 11.11
CA ARG A 41 18.76 -15.62 11.56
C ARG A 41 18.35 -14.66 10.46
N LEU A 42 18.88 -14.82 9.24
CA LEU A 42 18.52 -13.97 8.12
C LEU A 42 17.05 -14.14 7.72
N SER A 43 16.54 -15.38 7.76
CA SER A 43 15.12 -15.64 7.50
C SER A 43 14.23 -14.93 8.52
N ALA A 44 14.59 -14.93 9.80
CA ALA A 44 13.87 -14.20 10.84
C ALA A 44 13.87 -12.68 10.58
N VAL A 45 15.03 -12.10 10.22
CA VAL A 45 15.14 -10.66 9.87
C VAL A 45 14.25 -10.29 8.68
N VAL A 46 14.24 -11.13 7.64
CA VAL A 46 13.39 -10.89 6.45
C VAL A 46 11.91 -11.01 6.81
N GLN A 47 11.52 -12.00 7.62
CA GLN A 47 10.14 -12.17 8.08
C GLN A 47 9.67 -10.98 8.92
N GLN A 48 10.52 -10.49 9.83
CA GLN A 48 10.23 -9.28 10.61
C GLN A 48 10.05 -8.06 9.69
N ALA A 49 10.95 -7.84 8.74
CA ALA A 49 10.85 -6.73 7.80
C ALA A 49 9.53 -6.75 7.02
N ARG A 50 9.11 -7.94 6.56
CA ARG A 50 7.83 -8.12 5.86
C ARG A 50 6.63 -7.90 6.78
N ALA A 51 6.71 -8.35 8.03
CA ALA A 51 5.66 -8.10 9.01
C ALA A 51 5.49 -6.59 9.30
N GLU A 52 6.60 -5.85 9.40
CA GLU A 52 6.58 -4.37 9.53
C GLU A 52 5.92 -3.72 8.31
N LEU A 53 6.26 -4.15 7.08
CA LEU A 53 5.63 -3.65 5.85
C LEU A 53 4.12 -3.93 5.80
N ARG A 54 3.71 -5.14 6.18
CA ARG A 54 2.29 -5.54 6.21
C ARG A 54 1.51 -4.79 7.27
N CYS A 55 2.09 -4.62 8.46
CA CYS A 55 1.46 -3.84 9.52
C CYS A 55 1.22 -2.39 9.08
N GLU A 56 2.21 -1.75 8.43
CA GLU A 56 2.04 -0.41 7.87
C GLU A 56 1.02 -0.36 6.71
N GLN A 57 0.97 -1.40 5.89
CA GLN A 57 -0.05 -1.54 4.84
C GLN A 57 -1.46 -1.62 5.44
N ASP A 58 -1.65 -2.52 6.41
CA ASP A 58 -2.93 -2.76 7.06
C ASP A 58 -3.38 -1.52 7.84
N ARG A 59 -2.45 -0.85 8.54
CA ARG A 59 -2.71 0.43 9.23
C ARG A 59 -3.18 1.51 8.27
N ALA A 60 -2.53 1.65 7.11
CA ALA A 60 -2.96 2.62 6.09
C ALA A 60 -4.32 2.24 5.48
N ALA A 61 -4.56 0.96 5.17
CA ALA A 61 -5.81 0.48 4.60
C ALA A 61 -7.00 0.60 5.58
N ALA A 62 -6.78 0.28 6.85
CA ALA A 62 -7.79 0.43 7.91
C ALA A 62 -8.18 1.90 8.07
N LEU A 63 -7.21 2.80 8.20
CA LEU A 63 -7.49 4.23 8.33
C LEU A 63 -8.19 4.79 7.08
N ALA A 64 -7.80 4.34 5.88
CA ALA A 64 -8.50 4.71 4.66
C ALA A 64 -9.98 4.28 4.66
N THR A 65 -10.26 3.11 5.25
CA THR A 65 -11.61 2.55 5.35
C THR A 65 -12.44 3.31 6.37
N GLU A 66 -11.85 3.66 7.53
CA GLU A 66 -12.49 4.48 8.56
C GLU A 66 -12.83 5.89 8.04
N LEU A 67 -11.88 6.57 7.39
CA LEU A 67 -12.12 7.90 6.81
C LEU A 67 -13.16 7.86 5.69
N GLN A 68 -13.19 6.79 4.88
CA GLN A 68 -14.23 6.61 3.87
C GLN A 68 -15.60 6.40 4.52
N ALA A 69 -15.69 5.56 5.55
CA ALA A 69 -16.94 5.33 6.26
C ALA A 69 -17.49 6.63 6.90
N ALA A 70 -16.61 7.47 7.43
CA ALA A 70 -16.97 8.80 7.93
C ALA A 70 -17.49 9.73 6.82
N ALA A 71 -16.81 9.76 5.66
CA ALA A 71 -17.27 10.51 4.49
C ALA A 71 -18.66 10.03 4.00
N ASP A 72 -18.85 8.72 3.92
CA ASP A 72 -20.08 8.10 3.45
C ASP A 72 -21.23 8.28 4.46
N ALA A 73 -20.95 8.31 5.77
CA ALA A 73 -21.94 8.64 6.80
C ALA A 73 -22.43 10.09 6.67
N HIS A 74 -21.52 11.04 6.40
CA HIS A 74 -21.88 12.43 6.18
C HIS A 74 -22.76 12.59 4.93
N CYS A 75 -22.39 11.94 3.82
CA CYS A 75 -23.18 11.93 2.59
C CYS A 75 -24.58 11.31 2.80
N ARG A 76 -24.66 10.19 3.53
CA ARG A 76 -25.95 9.55 3.89
C ARG A 76 -26.84 10.48 4.72
N HIS A 77 -26.28 11.19 5.70
CA HIS A 77 -27.04 12.14 6.51
C HIS A 77 -27.59 13.30 5.67
N LEU A 78 -26.79 13.85 4.75
CA LEU A 78 -27.24 14.89 3.82
C LEU A 78 -28.35 14.40 2.88
N LEU A 79 -28.23 13.18 2.36
CA LEU A 79 -29.28 12.57 1.53
C LEU A 79 -30.58 12.33 2.32
N LEU A 80 -30.49 11.88 3.57
CA LEU A 80 -31.66 11.71 4.44
C LEU A 80 -32.34 13.05 4.78
N LEU A 81 -31.57 14.11 5.07
CA LEU A 81 -32.11 15.45 5.26
C LEU A 81 -32.81 15.98 3.99
N ALA A 82 -32.17 15.81 2.83
CA ALA A 82 -32.75 16.16 1.53
C ALA A 82 -34.07 15.44 1.26
N LEU A 83 -34.15 14.13 1.57
CA LEU A 83 -35.38 13.34 1.43
C LEU A 83 -36.47 13.78 2.43
N GLY A 84 -36.08 14.05 3.69
CA GLY A 84 -37.00 14.50 4.74
C GLY A 84 -37.66 15.86 4.43
N LEU A 85 -36.88 16.82 3.92
CA LEU A 85 -37.38 18.11 3.43
C LEU A 85 -38.33 17.94 2.21
N GLY A 86 -38.10 16.93 1.37
CA GLY A 86 -38.97 16.60 0.24
C GLY A 86 -40.36 16.08 0.65
N LEU A 87 -40.45 15.32 1.75
CA LEU A 87 -41.71 14.74 2.24
C LEU A 87 -42.64 15.76 2.91
N THR A 88 -42.11 16.82 3.51
CA THR A 88 -42.94 17.93 4.05
C THR A 88 -43.60 18.77 2.97
N GLY A 89 -43.09 18.75 1.72
CA GLY A 89 -43.69 19.46 0.59
C GLY A 89 -44.92 18.76 -0.03
N LEU A 90 -45.12 17.47 0.23
CA LEU A 90 -46.22 16.67 -0.36
C LEU A 90 -47.50 16.63 0.48
N LEU A 91 -47.45 16.99 1.77
CA LEU A 91 -48.62 16.91 2.65
C LEU A 91 -49.45 18.20 2.72
N SER A 92 -49.07 19.25 1.99
CA SER A 92 -49.83 20.51 1.89
C SER A 92 -50.51 20.67 0.53
N PHE A 93 -51.39 19.75 0.14
CA PHE A 93 -52.28 19.94 -1.01
C PHE A 93 -53.75 19.81 -0.62
N PRO A 94 -54.51 20.91 -0.55
CA PRO A 94 -55.96 20.83 -0.63
C PRO A 94 -56.37 20.53 -2.09
N VAL A 95 -57.29 19.58 -2.24
CA VAL A 95 -57.91 19.15 -3.50
C VAL A 95 -58.50 20.35 -4.26
N LEU A 96 -57.88 20.77 -5.36
CA LEU A 96 -58.40 21.83 -6.23
C LEU A 96 -58.70 21.28 -7.64
N LYS A 97 -59.96 21.51 -8.05
CA LYS A 97 -60.59 21.07 -9.31
C LYS A 97 -59.85 21.55 -10.57
N PRO A 98 -59.94 20.82 -11.69
CA PRO A 98 -59.18 21.13 -12.88
C PRO A 98 -59.93 22.15 -13.73
N ARG A 99 -59.40 23.36 -13.86
CA ARG A 99 -59.62 24.18 -15.05
C ARG A 99 -58.50 25.21 -15.19
N THR A 100 -57.99 25.27 -16.42
CA THR A 100 -57.11 26.31 -17.00
C THR A 100 -55.67 26.40 -16.50
N THR A 101 -54.74 26.16 -17.44
CA THR A 101 -53.40 26.79 -17.57
C THR A 101 -52.45 26.81 -16.36
N ARG A 102 -52.46 25.77 -15.52
CA ARG A 102 -51.47 25.56 -14.44
C ARG A 102 -50.73 24.21 -14.50
N ALA A 103 -50.50 23.67 -15.69
CA ALA A 103 -49.77 22.40 -15.86
C ALA A 103 -48.28 22.47 -15.49
N PHE A 104 -47.67 23.67 -15.45
CA PHE A 104 -46.26 23.83 -15.08
C PHE A 104 -46.01 23.63 -13.58
N PHE A 105 -46.98 23.97 -12.73
CA PHE A 105 -46.88 23.78 -11.28
C PHE A 105 -47.39 22.42 -10.78
N ALA A 106 -48.06 21.64 -11.64
CA ALA A 106 -48.49 20.27 -11.30
C ALA A 106 -47.34 19.24 -11.41
N GLN A 107 -46.25 19.57 -12.10
CA GLN A 107 -45.01 18.77 -12.18
C GLN A 107 -43.86 19.31 -11.32
N ALA A 108 -44.09 20.41 -10.59
CA ALA A 108 -43.09 21.07 -9.76
C ALA A 108 -42.47 20.23 -8.62
N PRO A 109 -43.16 19.25 -7.97
CA PRO A 109 -42.50 18.51 -6.87
C PRO A 109 -41.39 17.57 -7.36
N GLY A 110 -41.46 17.06 -8.59
CA GLY A 110 -40.42 16.19 -9.15
C GLY A 110 -39.13 16.95 -9.52
N VAL A 111 -39.27 18.16 -10.07
CA VAL A 111 -38.12 18.99 -10.48
C VAL A 111 -37.39 19.58 -9.27
N VAL A 112 -38.11 19.99 -8.23
CA VAL A 112 -37.49 20.46 -6.97
C VAL A 112 -36.76 19.32 -6.26
N CYS A 113 -37.32 18.11 -6.24
CA CYS A 113 -36.66 16.95 -5.65
C CYS A 113 -35.37 16.57 -6.40
N LEU A 114 -35.38 16.63 -7.74
CA LEU A 114 -34.18 16.45 -8.57
C LEU A 114 -33.13 17.54 -8.33
N LEU A 115 -33.53 18.80 -8.17
CA LEU A 115 -32.60 19.91 -7.89
C LEU A 115 -32.04 19.86 -6.47
N VAL A 116 -32.82 19.43 -5.48
CA VAL A 116 -32.34 19.23 -4.09
C VAL A 116 -31.43 18.00 -4.00
N ALA A 117 -31.75 16.90 -4.69
CA ALA A 117 -30.87 15.73 -4.76
C ALA A 117 -29.57 16.04 -5.52
N ALA A 118 -29.66 16.80 -6.63
CA ALA A 118 -28.49 17.28 -7.37
C ALA A 118 -27.67 18.29 -6.54
N GLY A 119 -28.34 19.17 -5.79
CA GLY A 119 -27.71 20.12 -4.87
C GLY A 119 -27.05 19.44 -3.67
N ALA A 120 -27.67 18.38 -3.13
CA ALA A 120 -27.09 17.54 -2.08
C ALA A 120 -25.88 16.76 -2.61
N ALA A 121 -25.99 16.17 -3.80
CA ALA A 121 -24.88 15.51 -4.49
C ALA A 121 -23.73 16.49 -4.79
N TRP A 122 -24.04 17.72 -5.22
CA TRP A 122 -23.06 18.80 -5.45
C TRP A 122 -22.46 19.31 -4.14
N SER A 123 -23.24 19.43 -3.07
CA SER A 123 -22.70 19.80 -1.75
C SER A 123 -21.80 18.70 -1.18
N GLY A 124 -22.09 17.43 -1.49
CA GLY A 124 -21.24 16.29 -1.18
C GLY A 124 -19.88 16.31 -1.90
N THR A 125 -19.75 17.00 -3.04
CA THR A 125 -18.46 17.23 -3.70
C THR A 125 -17.69 18.44 -3.12
N GLN A 126 -18.34 19.28 -2.30
CA GLN A 126 -17.72 20.39 -1.58
C GLN A 126 -17.55 20.15 -0.07
N ALA A 127 -18.12 19.07 0.47
CA ALA A 127 -17.90 18.68 1.85
C ALA A 127 -16.39 18.41 2.06
N PRO A 128 -15.80 18.89 3.17
CA PRO A 128 -14.39 18.63 3.46
C PRO A 128 -14.17 17.11 3.52
N VAL A 129 -13.32 16.59 2.63
CA VAL A 129 -12.92 15.19 2.67
C VAL A 129 -12.24 14.96 4.01
N PRO A 130 -12.68 13.97 4.81
CA PRO A 130 -12.06 13.73 6.11
C PRO A 130 -10.60 13.35 5.92
N GLU A 131 -9.73 14.05 6.64
CA GLU A 131 -8.28 13.88 6.63
C GLU A 131 -7.82 13.39 8.01
N ALA A 132 -6.79 12.56 8.04
CA ALA A 132 -6.13 12.15 9.27
C ALA A 132 -4.62 12.33 9.18
N SER A 133 -4.01 12.67 10.32
CA SER A 133 -2.56 12.66 10.44
C SER A 133 -2.05 11.23 10.38
N PHE A 134 -1.11 10.97 9.47
CA PHE A 134 -0.45 9.69 9.33
C PHE A 134 1.05 9.92 9.14
N ALA A 135 1.82 9.67 10.20
CA ALA A 135 3.28 9.76 10.21
C ALA A 135 3.93 8.39 10.05
N HIS A 136 5.09 8.37 9.38
CA HIS A 136 5.90 7.18 9.14
C HIS A 136 7.40 7.51 9.21
N PRO A 137 7.97 7.63 10.42
CA PRO A 137 9.38 8.03 10.60
C PRO A 137 10.37 7.04 9.97
N ARG A 138 10.01 5.76 9.86
CA ARG A 138 10.76 4.74 9.11
C ARG A 138 10.04 4.46 7.79
N ASN A 139 10.34 5.24 6.75
CA ASN A 139 9.62 5.17 5.49
C ASN A 139 10.32 4.27 4.43
N ALA A 140 9.91 3.00 4.37
CA ALA A 140 10.43 2.06 3.37
C ALA A 140 10.10 2.46 1.92
N LEU A 141 8.98 3.17 1.68
CA LEU A 141 8.68 3.71 0.34
C LEU A 141 9.66 4.82 -0.04
N GLY A 142 10.04 5.65 0.94
CA GLY A 142 11.06 6.69 0.81
C GLY A 142 12.42 6.10 0.44
N ASP A 143 12.86 5.05 1.13
CA ASP A 143 14.11 4.34 0.79
C ASP A 143 14.09 3.84 -0.68
N VAL A 144 13.01 3.19 -1.09
CA VAL A 144 12.86 2.69 -2.47
C VAL A 144 12.86 3.84 -3.48
N ARG A 145 12.19 4.96 -3.19
CA ARG A 145 12.10 6.12 -4.09
C ARG A 145 13.45 6.81 -4.29
N HIS A 146 14.13 7.12 -3.20
CA HIS A 146 15.36 7.90 -3.18
C HIS A 146 16.58 7.05 -3.54
N GLY A 147 16.57 5.77 -3.19
CA GLY A 147 17.70 4.87 -3.45
C GLY A 147 18.96 5.27 -2.69
N PRO A 148 18.90 5.49 -1.37
CA PRO A 148 20.09 5.82 -0.60
C PRO A 148 21.09 4.65 -0.63
N ALA A 149 22.37 4.94 -0.39
CA ALA A 149 23.40 3.90 -0.30
C ALA A 149 23.07 2.88 0.81
N VAL A 150 22.54 3.37 1.94
CA VAL A 150 22.07 2.55 3.07
C VAL A 150 20.61 2.91 3.35
N ALA A 151 19.73 1.91 3.36
CA ALA A 151 18.33 2.08 3.71
C ALA A 151 18.15 2.35 5.21
N SER A 152 17.22 3.23 5.54
CA SER A 152 16.91 3.63 6.92
C SER A 152 15.79 2.78 7.55
N ALA A 153 14.82 2.37 6.73
CA ALA A 153 13.66 1.59 7.16
C ALA A 153 13.84 0.10 6.88
N LEU A 154 14.53 -0.27 5.79
CA LEU A 154 14.72 -1.66 5.39
C LEU A 154 16.02 -2.27 5.94
N PRO A 155 16.01 -3.53 6.44
CA PRO A 155 17.24 -4.18 6.87
C PRO A 155 18.26 -4.34 5.73
N PRO A 156 19.58 -4.33 6.01
CA PRO A 156 20.62 -4.40 4.99
C PRO A 156 20.48 -5.57 4.02
N THR A 157 20.10 -6.76 4.50
CA THR A 157 19.90 -7.95 3.64
C THR A 157 18.74 -7.76 2.65
N VAL A 158 17.65 -7.13 3.10
CA VAL A 158 16.50 -6.82 2.23
C VAL A 158 16.88 -5.73 1.24
N TRP A 159 17.59 -4.69 1.68
CA TRP A 159 18.05 -3.62 0.81
C TRP A 159 19.02 -4.09 -0.27
N ALA A 160 20.00 -4.92 0.10
CA ALA A 160 20.93 -5.55 -0.83
C ALA A 160 20.18 -6.41 -1.85
N TYR A 161 19.17 -7.16 -1.42
CA TYR A 161 18.34 -7.93 -2.33
C TYR A 161 17.56 -7.04 -3.31
N LEU A 162 17.01 -5.91 -2.87
CA LEU A 162 16.24 -5.01 -3.72
C LEU A 162 17.10 -4.24 -4.73
N THR A 163 18.33 -3.88 -4.34
CA THR A 163 19.25 -3.08 -5.17
C THR A 163 20.11 -3.92 -6.12
N GLN A 164 20.23 -5.23 -5.89
CA GLN A 164 20.88 -6.15 -6.83
C GLN A 164 20.06 -6.34 -8.13
N PRO A 165 20.73 -6.61 -9.28
CA PRO A 165 20.07 -6.96 -10.53
C PRO A 165 19.07 -8.10 -10.34
N ALA A 166 17.85 -7.95 -10.87
CA ALA A 166 16.81 -8.95 -10.71
C ALA A 166 17.04 -10.20 -11.59
N GLY A 167 17.82 -10.05 -12.67
CA GLY A 167 18.11 -11.11 -13.66
C GLY A 167 19.60 -11.33 -13.86
N GLN A 168 19.94 -12.34 -14.66
CA GLN A 168 21.32 -12.70 -15.00
C GLN A 168 21.90 -11.85 -16.14
N ALA A 169 21.05 -11.09 -16.86
CA ALA A 169 21.50 -10.23 -17.93
C ALA A 169 22.31 -9.04 -17.35
N PRO A 170 23.44 -8.64 -17.98
CA PRO A 170 24.30 -7.55 -17.49
C PRO A 170 23.58 -6.21 -17.29
N ALA A 171 22.49 -5.97 -18.03
CA ALA A 171 21.69 -4.76 -17.98
C ALA A 171 20.32 -4.94 -17.27
N ALA A 172 20.11 -6.04 -16.55
CA ALA A 172 18.84 -6.29 -15.87
C ALA A 172 18.62 -5.23 -14.77
N PRO A 173 17.49 -4.49 -14.78
CA PRO A 173 17.21 -3.52 -13.74
C PRO A 173 17.05 -4.21 -12.39
N SER A 174 17.48 -3.54 -11.31
CA SER A 174 17.25 -4.01 -9.94
C SER A 174 15.76 -4.03 -9.62
N ARG A 175 15.36 -4.81 -8.60
CA ARG A 175 13.96 -4.86 -8.15
C ARG A 175 13.50 -3.47 -7.68
N GLN A 176 14.39 -2.73 -7.02
CA GLN A 176 14.18 -1.34 -6.64
C GLN A 176 13.96 -0.43 -7.85
N ALA A 177 14.77 -0.57 -8.91
CA ALA A 177 14.60 0.22 -10.13
C ALA A 177 13.26 -0.11 -10.83
N GLN A 178 12.86 -1.38 -10.84
CA GLN A 178 11.56 -1.80 -11.37
C GLN A 178 10.38 -1.24 -10.56
N LEU A 179 10.47 -1.25 -9.23
CA LEU A 179 9.46 -0.61 -8.36
C LEU A 179 9.38 0.89 -8.63
N ARG A 180 10.52 1.60 -8.67
CA ARG A 180 10.55 3.04 -9.00
C ARG A 180 9.93 3.34 -10.35
N ALA A 181 10.22 2.54 -11.36
CA ALA A 181 9.65 2.69 -12.69
C ALA A 181 8.11 2.51 -12.68
N ARG A 182 7.60 1.51 -11.96
CA ARG A 182 6.16 1.29 -11.78
C ARG A 182 5.51 2.48 -11.06
N TRP A 183 6.09 2.93 -9.95
CA TRP A 183 5.53 3.98 -9.11
C TRP A 183 5.56 5.38 -9.74
N ARG A 184 6.39 5.61 -10.78
CA ARG A 184 6.31 6.84 -11.58
C ARG A 184 4.95 7.07 -12.22
N THR A 185 4.15 6.02 -12.44
CA THR A 185 2.79 6.16 -12.99
C THR A 185 1.76 6.58 -11.94
N VAL A 186 2.03 6.35 -10.65
CA VAL A 186 1.15 6.73 -9.53
C VAL A 186 1.07 8.25 -9.41
N GLY A 187 2.20 8.95 -9.53
CA GLY A 187 2.24 10.43 -9.59
C GLY A 187 1.57 11.04 -10.83
N ARG A 188 1.22 10.24 -11.85
CA ARG A 188 0.41 10.69 -13.00
C ARG A 188 -1.09 10.54 -12.79
N ARG A 189 -1.53 9.67 -11.87
CA ARG A 189 -2.96 9.45 -11.56
C ARG A 189 -3.51 10.42 -10.52
N LEU A 190 -2.66 11.02 -9.71
CA LEU A 190 -3.00 12.03 -8.71
C LEU A 190 -2.02 13.21 -8.89
N PRO A 191 -2.44 14.32 -9.53
CA PRO A 191 -1.55 15.46 -9.79
C PRO A 191 -1.20 16.14 -8.47
N GLY A 192 0.08 16.19 -8.12
CA GLY A 192 0.57 17.02 -7.01
C GLY A 192 1.92 16.59 -6.43
N SER A 193 2.83 17.54 -6.30
CA SER A 193 4.02 17.44 -5.44
C SER A 193 3.65 16.97 -4.01
N HIS A 194 2.44 17.31 -3.55
CA HIS A 194 1.89 16.94 -2.26
C HIS A 194 1.85 15.42 -2.01
N LEU A 195 1.29 14.63 -2.93
CA LEU A 195 1.20 13.19 -2.73
C LEU A 195 2.58 12.53 -2.69
N THR A 196 3.52 13.04 -3.49
CA THR A 196 4.92 12.56 -3.48
C THR A 196 5.55 12.82 -2.12
N GLN A 197 5.34 14.02 -1.55
CA GLN A 197 5.81 14.38 -0.23
C GLN A 197 5.17 13.50 0.86
N LEU A 198 3.85 13.32 0.84
CA LEU A 198 3.16 12.44 1.78
C LEU A 198 3.74 11.02 1.73
N LEU A 199 3.83 10.42 0.54
CA LEU A 199 4.23 9.03 0.38
C LEU A 199 5.70 8.75 0.72
N TYR A 200 6.62 9.66 0.35
CA TYR A 200 8.06 9.39 0.35
C TYR A 200 8.86 10.12 1.42
N GLU A 201 8.27 11.10 2.12
CA GLU A 201 8.90 11.81 3.24
C GLU A 201 8.43 11.25 4.59
N GLN A 202 8.07 12.10 5.56
CA GLN A 202 7.72 11.70 6.94
C GLN A 202 6.20 11.48 7.16
N GLY A 203 5.37 11.80 6.15
CA GLY A 203 3.92 11.76 6.24
C GLY A 203 3.29 13.13 6.40
N GLY A 204 2.02 13.16 6.81
CA GLY A 204 1.22 14.40 6.87
C GLY A 204 -0.26 14.11 7.02
N LEU A 205 -1.10 15.04 6.54
CA LEU A 205 -2.54 14.85 6.46
C LEU A 205 -2.88 14.05 5.21
N TYR A 206 -3.54 12.91 5.41
CA TYR A 206 -3.93 12.03 4.33
C TYR A 206 -5.44 11.96 4.14
N ARG A 207 -5.84 11.89 2.89
CA ARG A 207 -7.19 11.49 2.45
C ARG A 207 -7.30 9.98 2.26
N PRO A 208 -8.52 9.43 2.27
CA PRO A 208 -8.75 7.99 2.04
C PRO A 208 -8.04 7.43 0.80
N ALA A 209 -8.13 8.14 -0.34
CA ALA A 209 -7.53 7.70 -1.59
C ALA A 209 -5.99 7.64 -1.52
N GLU A 210 -5.37 8.58 -0.81
CA GLU A 210 -3.92 8.67 -0.66
C GLU A 210 -3.39 7.56 0.25
N LEU A 211 -4.12 7.22 1.32
CA LEU A 211 -3.81 6.06 2.18
C LEU A 211 -3.95 4.74 1.43
N ARG A 212 -4.97 4.59 0.57
CA ARG A 212 -5.09 3.40 -0.29
C ARG A 212 -3.91 3.25 -1.24
N VAL A 213 -3.46 4.37 -1.83
CA VAL A 213 -2.24 4.37 -2.66
C VAL A 213 -1.04 3.93 -1.82
N ARG A 214 -0.85 4.49 -0.62
CA ARG A 214 0.24 4.07 0.28
C ARG A 214 0.19 2.57 0.58
N ALA A 215 -0.97 2.05 0.97
CA ALA A 215 -1.17 0.63 1.25
C ALA A 215 -0.84 -0.24 0.03
N GLN A 216 -1.28 0.16 -1.16
CA GLN A 216 -0.93 -0.54 -2.41
C GLN A 216 0.59 -0.57 -2.64
N LEU A 217 1.28 0.56 -2.49
CA LEU A 217 2.73 0.64 -2.68
C LEU A 217 3.50 -0.25 -1.68
N LEU A 218 3.04 -0.29 -0.42
CA LEU A 218 3.60 -1.19 0.60
C LEU A 218 3.37 -2.66 0.25
N GLY A 219 2.18 -3.02 -0.24
CA GLY A 219 1.88 -4.36 -0.71
C GLY A 219 2.73 -4.77 -1.92
N GLU A 220 2.97 -3.86 -2.87
CA GLU A 220 3.88 -4.11 -3.99
C GLU A 220 5.33 -4.33 -3.52
N LEU A 221 5.77 -3.59 -2.50
CA LEU A 221 7.08 -3.78 -1.90
C LEU A 221 7.18 -5.13 -1.17
N ASP A 222 6.18 -5.51 -0.35
CA ASP A 222 6.13 -6.82 0.30
C ASP A 222 6.21 -7.97 -0.71
N ALA A 223 5.44 -7.86 -1.81
CA ALA A 223 5.44 -8.85 -2.88
C ALA A 223 6.81 -8.99 -3.56
N GLN A 224 7.62 -7.92 -3.63
CA GLN A 224 8.99 -8.00 -4.13
C GLN A 224 9.97 -8.61 -3.13
N VAL A 225 9.69 -8.54 -1.82
CA VAL A 225 10.54 -9.13 -0.77
C VAL A 225 10.18 -10.60 -0.50
N GLN A 226 8.92 -11.00 -0.71
CA GLN A 226 8.44 -12.38 -0.50
C GLN A 226 9.34 -13.47 -1.10
N PRO A 227 9.86 -13.36 -2.34
CA PRO A 227 10.70 -14.40 -2.92
C PRO A 227 12.01 -14.60 -2.15
N LEU A 228 12.55 -13.56 -1.50
CA LEU A 228 13.75 -13.68 -0.66
C LEU A 228 13.49 -14.62 0.54
N GLU A 229 12.34 -14.45 1.21
CA GLU A 229 11.95 -15.31 2.33
C GLU A 229 11.81 -16.78 1.90
N THR A 230 11.08 -17.02 0.81
CA THR A 230 10.89 -18.37 0.27
C THR A 230 12.22 -19.00 -0.13
N GLN A 231 13.14 -18.24 -0.73
CA GLN A 231 14.46 -18.73 -1.12
C GLN A 231 15.34 -19.03 0.10
N LEU A 232 15.30 -18.23 1.16
CA LEU A 232 16.03 -18.51 2.40
C LEU A 232 15.50 -19.75 3.12
N ARG A 233 14.18 -19.94 3.15
CA ARG A 233 13.57 -21.18 3.70
C ARG A 233 13.96 -22.41 2.90
N ALA A 234 13.90 -22.33 1.56
CA ALA A 234 14.34 -23.42 0.70
C ALA A 234 15.84 -23.73 0.90
N LEU A 235 16.68 -22.70 1.04
CA LEU A 235 18.11 -22.89 1.36
C LEU A 235 18.29 -23.58 2.72
N ALA A 236 17.51 -23.19 3.74
CA ALA A 236 17.58 -23.83 5.05
C ALA A 236 17.22 -25.33 4.98
N ALA A 237 16.19 -25.69 4.20
CA ALA A 237 15.78 -27.08 3.99
C ALA A 237 16.88 -27.90 3.28
N THR A 238 17.47 -27.36 2.21
CA THR A 238 18.56 -28.05 1.48
C THR A 238 19.81 -28.25 2.32
N LEU A 239 20.00 -27.42 3.36
CA LEU A 239 21.11 -27.60 4.28
C LEU A 239 20.79 -28.62 5.36
N ALA A 240 19.53 -28.93 5.66
CA ALA A 240 19.14 -29.87 6.71
C ALA A 240 19.27 -31.34 6.28
N GLU A 241 19.14 -31.59 4.98
CA GLU A 241 19.49 -32.84 4.29
C GLU A 241 21.02 -33.09 4.33
#